data_AF-A0A7V5PXY7-F1
#
_entry.id   AF-A0A7V5PXY7-F1
#
_cell.length_a   1.000
_cell.length_b   1.000
_cell.length_c   1.000
_cell.angle_alpha   90.00
_cell.angle_beta   90.00
_cell.angle_gamma   90.00
#
_symmetry.space_group_name_H-M   'P 1'
#
loop_
_entity.id
_entity.type
_entity.pdbx_description
1 polymer ?
#
loop_
_entity_poly.entity_id
_entity_poly.type
_entity_poly.pdbx_seq_one_letter_code
_entity_poly.pdbx_strand_id
1 'polypeptide(L)'
;MDFGDRYWESSNDPSFHVIDTEAASGSRSVEVRWEQGQIGAGGLKVAFGRNPAFYGSGTHYRPNEDFDEIYWRMRVKHQPGWPDIGPDKLSRATMMVAKDWSQGMIAHLWSQGVVLIGDPASCVTGGMVNCVGYNDFEQLDWLGWLVGVTEIFSAVDSGQWRCVEGHVVLNTPGVSDGVFEFWIDGQAEAVATDLDWRGTYTDYGINA
;
A
#
# COMPACT_ATOMS: atom_id res chain seq x y z
N MET A 1 6.36 2.48 21.04
CA MET A 1 5.12 2.64 20.27
C MET A 1 4.42 1.32 20.46
N ASP A 2 3.23 1.31 21.04
CA ASP A 2 2.39 0.12 20.96
C ASP A 2 1.70 0.18 19.59
N PHE A 3 1.86 -0.86 18.78
CA PHE A 3 1.23 -0.90 17.47
C PHE A 3 -0.30 -1.02 17.58
N GLY A 4 -0.82 -1.63 18.66
CA GLY A 4 -2.25 -1.83 18.85
C GLY A 4 -3.08 -0.53 18.91
N ASP A 5 -2.46 0.56 19.37
CA ASP A 5 -3.11 1.88 19.47
C ASP A 5 -3.30 2.59 18.11
N ARG A 6 -2.72 2.05 17.03
CA ARG A 6 -2.72 2.72 15.72
C ARG A 6 -3.01 1.81 14.54
N TYR A 7 -2.70 0.53 14.67
CA TYR A 7 -2.82 -0.42 13.58
C TYR A 7 -3.90 -1.44 13.92
N TRP A 8 -4.61 -1.86 12.87
CA TRP A 8 -5.52 -2.99 12.96
C TRP A 8 -4.71 -4.28 13.13
N GLU A 9 -3.64 -4.43 12.35
CA GLU A 9 -2.68 -5.52 12.50
C GLU A 9 -1.25 -5.03 12.42
N SER A 10 -0.39 -5.66 13.20
CA SER A 10 1.06 -5.51 13.14
C SER A 10 1.71 -6.88 13.20
N SER A 11 2.75 -7.06 12.40
CA SER A 11 3.54 -8.29 12.43
C SER A 11 4.25 -8.47 13.78
N ASN A 12 4.34 -9.73 14.22
CA ASN A 12 5.18 -10.18 15.31
C ASN A 12 6.45 -10.90 14.80
N ASP A 13 6.79 -10.72 13.52
CA ASP A 13 7.96 -11.34 12.89
C ASP A 13 9.25 -10.86 13.58
N PRO A 14 10.22 -11.76 13.87
CA PRO A 14 11.53 -11.40 14.41
C PRO A 14 12.38 -10.51 13.51
N SER A 15 11.90 -10.13 12.34
CA SER A 15 12.55 -9.21 11.42
C SER A 15 11.88 -7.83 11.41
N PHE A 16 10.79 -7.66 12.17
CA PHE A 16 9.96 -6.45 12.20
C PHE A 16 9.98 -5.83 13.60
N HIS A 17 10.71 -4.73 13.77
CA HIS A 17 10.97 -4.19 15.12
C HIS A 17 10.82 -2.69 15.21
N VAL A 18 10.30 -2.22 16.34
CA VAL A 18 10.42 -0.81 16.72
C VAL A 18 11.82 -0.55 17.25
N ILE A 19 12.52 0.43 16.66
CA ILE A 19 13.84 0.89 17.12
C ILE A 19 13.76 2.36 17.55
N ASP A 20 14.72 2.79 18.36
CA ASP A 20 14.90 4.18 18.82
C ASP A 20 16.29 4.76 18.51
N THR A 21 17.12 4.01 17.77
CA THR A 21 18.46 4.42 17.34
C THR A 21 18.44 5.42 16.19
N GLU A 22 17.40 5.37 15.35
CA GLU A 22 17.15 6.35 14.30
C GLU A 22 15.67 6.50 13.99
N ALA A 23 15.28 7.68 13.51
CA ALA A 23 13.91 7.96 13.10
C ALA A 23 13.88 9.08 12.05
N ALA A 24 13.01 8.92 11.06
CA ALA A 24 12.73 9.97 10.07
C ALA A 24 12.00 11.17 10.70
N SER A 25 11.24 10.92 11.75
CA SER A 25 10.51 11.92 12.54
C SER A 25 10.22 11.37 13.93
N GLY A 26 10.12 12.23 14.94
CA GLY A 26 9.90 11.81 16.32
C GLY A 26 11.12 11.09 16.89
N SER A 27 10.91 10.05 17.69
CA SER A 27 11.98 9.36 18.44
C SER A 27 12.12 7.87 18.13
N ARG A 28 11.29 7.32 17.23
CA ARG A 28 11.27 5.88 16.91
C ARG A 28 10.93 5.66 15.44
N SER A 29 11.41 4.57 14.90
CA SER A 29 11.03 4.05 13.58
C SER A 29 10.78 2.54 13.65
N VAL A 30 10.34 1.98 12.53
CA VAL A 30 10.23 0.53 12.38
C VAL A 30 11.36 0.07 11.47
N GLU A 31 12.20 -0.81 11.99
CA GLU A 31 13.25 -1.51 11.25
C GLU A 31 12.69 -2.82 10.72
N VAL A 32 12.94 -3.06 9.44
CA VAL A 32 12.62 -4.31 8.74
C VAL A 32 13.93 -4.94 8.29
N ARG A 33 14.25 -6.11 8.82
CA ARG A 33 15.45 -6.87 8.47
C ARG A 33 15.15 -7.87 7.38
N TRP A 34 16.02 -7.94 6.39
CA TRP A 34 15.92 -8.91 5.30
C TRP A 34 17.13 -9.82 5.34
N GLU A 35 16.87 -11.10 5.59
CA GLU A 35 17.86 -12.16 5.45
C GLU A 35 17.83 -12.74 4.03
N GLN A 36 18.96 -13.27 3.57
CA GLN A 36 19.02 -13.89 2.25
C GLN A 36 18.02 -15.05 2.14
N GLY A 37 17.15 -15.00 1.13
CA GLY A 37 16.11 -16.01 0.89
C GLY A 37 14.81 -15.80 1.69
N GLN A 38 14.73 -14.74 2.51
CA GLN A 38 13.49 -14.36 3.17
C GLN A 38 12.48 -13.82 2.15
N ILE A 39 11.23 -14.25 2.29
CA ILE A 39 10.12 -13.90 1.38
C ILE A 39 9.12 -12.89 1.97
N GLY A 40 9.29 -12.55 3.25
CA GLY A 40 8.50 -11.57 3.96
C GLY A 40 9.13 -11.24 5.31
N ALA A 41 9.10 -9.96 5.68
CA ALA A 41 9.76 -9.42 6.87
C ALA A 41 8.79 -8.62 7.76
N GLY A 42 7.50 -8.95 7.70
CA GLY A 42 6.44 -8.30 8.46
C GLY A 42 5.73 -7.16 7.74
N GLY A 43 4.96 -6.38 8.51
CA GLY A 43 4.12 -5.31 7.97
C GLY A 43 3.13 -4.75 8.99
N LEU A 44 2.46 -3.67 8.59
CA LEU A 44 1.42 -2.98 9.35
C LEU A 44 0.20 -2.81 8.47
N LYS A 45 -0.99 -2.90 9.07
CA LYS A 45 -2.26 -2.63 8.41
C LYS A 45 -3.05 -1.60 9.21
N VAL A 46 -3.59 -0.62 8.51
CA VAL A 46 -4.52 0.35 9.08
C VAL A 46 -5.90 -0.06 8.63
N ALA A 47 -6.87 -0.14 9.54
CA ALA A 47 -8.28 -0.26 9.15
C ALA A 47 -8.93 1.11 9.27
N PHE A 48 -9.60 1.54 8.20
CA PHE A 48 -10.43 2.72 8.21
C PHE A 48 -11.69 2.51 7.38
N GLY A 49 -12.66 3.41 7.47
CA GLY A 49 -13.90 3.29 6.71
C GLY A 49 -14.69 2.03 7.03
N ARG A 50 -15.74 1.73 6.26
CA ARG A 50 -16.46 0.46 6.36
C ARG A 50 -15.55 -0.66 5.85
N ASN A 51 -14.91 -1.37 6.78
CA ASN A 51 -14.02 -2.48 6.49
C ASN A 51 -14.62 -3.81 7.02
N PRO A 52 -15.17 -4.66 6.14
CA PRO A 52 -15.77 -5.93 6.54
C PRO A 52 -14.75 -6.99 6.98
N ALA A 53 -13.47 -6.83 6.63
CA ALA A 53 -12.40 -7.73 7.06
C ALA A 53 -11.90 -7.42 8.47
N PHE A 54 -12.19 -6.23 9.01
CA PHE A 54 -11.77 -5.84 10.35
C PHE A 54 -12.25 -6.85 11.41
N TYR A 55 -11.30 -7.28 12.25
CA TYR A 55 -11.55 -8.14 13.40
C TYR A 55 -10.71 -7.71 14.60
N GLY A 56 -11.15 -8.13 15.79
CA GLY A 56 -10.36 -8.04 17.00
C GLY A 56 -10.36 -6.66 17.66
N SER A 57 -9.25 -6.34 18.33
CA SER A 57 -9.11 -5.22 19.27
C SER A 57 -8.16 -4.10 18.79
N GLY A 58 -7.68 -4.17 17.54
CA GLY A 58 -6.86 -3.11 16.95
C GLY A 58 -7.66 -1.84 16.71
N THR A 59 -7.02 -0.81 16.15
CA THR A 59 -7.71 0.46 15.89
C THR A 59 -8.44 0.46 14.55
N HIS A 60 -9.71 0.87 14.58
CA HIS A 60 -10.56 1.04 13.39
C HIS A 60 -11.02 2.50 13.26
N TYR A 61 -10.50 3.21 12.27
CA TYR A 61 -10.78 4.63 12.09
C TYR A 61 -12.04 4.87 11.25
N ARG A 62 -12.96 5.70 11.74
CA ARG A 62 -14.15 6.12 10.97
C ARG A 62 -14.95 4.94 10.36
N PRO A 63 -15.38 3.96 11.19
CA PRO A 63 -15.90 2.66 10.73
C PRO A 63 -17.25 2.71 9.99
N ASN A 64 -17.88 3.89 9.91
CA ASN A 64 -19.22 4.09 9.33
C ASN A 64 -19.17 4.97 8.06
N GLU A 65 -17.99 5.12 7.45
CA GLU A 65 -17.76 6.02 6.32
C GLU A 65 -17.12 5.28 5.15
N ASP A 66 -17.34 5.75 3.93
CA ASP A 66 -16.63 5.27 2.74
C ASP A 66 -15.72 6.36 2.20
N PHE A 67 -14.58 5.94 1.65
CA PHE A 67 -13.59 6.81 1.07
C PHE A 67 -13.39 6.44 -0.40
N ASP A 68 -13.70 7.38 -1.28
CA ASP A 68 -13.39 7.25 -2.71
C ASP A 68 -12.02 7.85 -3.03
N GLU A 69 -11.45 8.65 -2.14
CA GLU A 69 -10.16 9.30 -2.30
C GLU A 69 -9.35 9.18 -1.02
N ILE A 70 -8.09 8.72 -1.12
CA ILE A 70 -7.16 8.75 0.00
C ILE A 70 -5.75 9.14 -0.44
N TYR A 71 -5.06 9.82 0.48
CA TYR A 71 -3.61 10.00 0.44
C TYR A 71 -2.98 9.19 1.56
N TRP A 72 -1.83 8.59 1.29
CA TRP A 72 -0.99 7.99 2.32
C TRP A 72 0.46 8.41 2.15
N ARG A 73 1.19 8.40 3.26
CA ARG A 73 2.58 8.83 3.32
C ARG A 73 3.37 7.96 4.27
N MET A 74 4.59 7.63 3.88
CA MET A 74 5.60 7.04 4.75
C MET A 74 6.98 7.59 4.46
N ARG A 75 7.88 7.49 5.44
CA ARG A 75 9.31 7.71 5.23
C ARG A 75 10.00 6.36 5.28
N VAL A 76 10.80 6.07 4.26
CA VAL A 76 11.55 4.82 4.13
C VAL A 76 13.03 5.15 4.00
N LYS A 77 13.87 4.28 4.55
CA LYS A 77 15.33 4.36 4.45
C LYS A 77 15.87 2.95 4.31
N HIS A 78 16.76 2.75 3.36
CA HIS A 78 17.56 1.54 3.24
C HIS A 78 18.87 1.73 4.02
N GLN A 79 19.39 0.67 4.63
CA GLN A 79 20.68 0.73 5.35
C GLN A 79 21.80 1.18 4.40
N PRO A 80 22.78 1.99 4.85
CA PRO A 80 23.92 2.35 4.02
C PRO A 80 24.62 1.13 3.42
N GLY A 81 24.91 1.18 2.11
CA GLY A 81 25.48 0.06 1.38
C GLY A 81 24.47 -1.01 0.97
N TRP A 82 23.17 -0.69 0.98
CA TRP A 82 22.13 -1.55 0.42
C TRP A 82 22.48 -1.95 -1.02
N PRO A 83 22.28 -3.22 -1.43
CA PRO A 83 22.49 -3.63 -2.81
C PRO A 83 21.51 -2.93 -3.77
N ASP A 84 21.84 -2.86 -5.06
CA ASP A 84 20.95 -2.35 -6.11
C ASP A 84 19.77 -3.30 -6.37
N ILE A 85 18.84 -3.38 -5.42
CA ILE A 85 17.68 -4.26 -5.44
C ILE A 85 16.56 -3.73 -4.54
N GLY A 86 15.34 -3.75 -5.06
CA GLY A 86 14.14 -3.44 -4.28
C GLY A 86 13.59 -4.63 -3.49
N PRO A 87 12.94 -4.39 -2.33
CA PRO A 87 12.42 -5.44 -1.45
C PRO A 87 11.04 -5.97 -1.85
N ASP A 88 10.64 -5.83 -3.12
CA ASP A 88 9.29 -6.09 -3.63
C ASP A 88 8.25 -5.17 -2.98
N LYS A 89 7.39 -5.66 -2.08
CA LYS A 89 6.24 -4.91 -1.55
C LYS A 89 6.65 -3.79 -0.60
N LEU A 90 6.21 -2.56 -0.88
CA LEU A 90 6.37 -1.42 0.04
C LEU A 90 5.05 -1.04 0.71
N SER A 91 4.02 -0.71 -0.07
CA SER A 91 2.73 -0.29 0.47
C SER A 91 1.59 -0.49 -0.52
N ARG A 92 0.35 -0.33 -0.05
CA ARG A 92 -0.84 -0.32 -0.90
C ARG A 92 -2.00 0.33 -0.18
N ALA A 93 -2.93 0.86 -0.96
CA ALA A 93 -4.31 1.12 -0.54
C ALA A 93 -5.22 0.06 -1.16
N THR A 94 -6.27 -0.37 -0.44
CA THR A 94 -7.17 -1.41 -0.94
C THR A 94 -8.61 -1.26 -0.43
N MET A 95 -9.53 -1.84 -1.19
CA MET A 95 -10.95 -2.00 -0.85
C MET A 95 -11.19 -3.44 -0.40
N MET A 96 -11.34 -3.68 0.89
CA MET A 96 -11.77 -4.96 1.46
C MET A 96 -13.29 -5.07 1.37
N VAL A 97 -13.81 -6.17 0.81
CA VAL A 97 -15.26 -6.31 0.54
C VAL A 97 -15.94 -7.43 1.32
N ALA A 98 -15.16 -8.31 1.95
CA ALA A 98 -15.69 -9.40 2.77
C ALA A 98 -14.76 -9.80 3.92
N LYS A 99 -15.32 -10.56 4.88
CA LYS A 99 -14.62 -11.05 6.08
C LYS A 99 -13.47 -12.02 5.77
N ASP A 100 -13.52 -12.65 4.60
CA ASP A 100 -12.50 -13.58 4.12
C ASP A 100 -11.31 -12.88 3.45
N TRP A 101 -11.25 -11.54 3.55
CA TRP A 101 -10.22 -10.69 2.96
C TRP A 101 -10.30 -10.50 1.44
N SER A 102 -11.44 -10.82 0.83
CA SER A 102 -11.68 -10.49 -0.59
C SER A 102 -11.50 -8.99 -0.87
N GLN A 103 -10.86 -8.67 -1.99
CA GLN A 103 -10.48 -7.31 -2.37
C GLN A 103 -11.19 -6.86 -3.66
N GLY A 104 -11.72 -5.65 -3.69
CA GLY A 104 -12.33 -5.04 -4.89
C GLY A 104 -11.33 -4.27 -5.75
N MET A 105 -10.34 -3.63 -5.13
CA MET A 105 -9.25 -2.95 -5.84
C MET A 105 -7.99 -2.90 -5.01
N ILE A 106 -6.84 -2.73 -5.66
CA ILE A 106 -5.53 -2.61 -5.02
C ILE A 106 -4.67 -1.59 -5.76
N ALA A 107 -4.26 -0.53 -5.06
CA ALA A 107 -3.29 0.45 -5.55
C ALA A 107 -1.90 0.09 -5.00
N HIS A 108 -1.17 -0.78 -5.70
CA HIS A 108 0.14 -1.24 -5.25
C HIS A 108 1.21 -0.17 -5.41
N LEU A 109 2.10 -0.05 -4.41
CA LEU A 109 3.44 0.51 -4.55
C LEU A 109 4.46 -0.56 -4.15
N TRP A 110 5.25 -1.01 -5.11
CA TRP A 110 6.28 -2.03 -4.91
C TRP A 110 7.47 -1.79 -5.84
N SER A 111 8.56 -2.52 -5.66
CA SER A 111 9.79 -2.28 -6.41
C SER A 111 9.81 -3.00 -7.76
N GLN A 112 10.37 -2.35 -8.77
CA GLN A 112 10.86 -2.98 -9.98
C GLN A 112 12.35 -2.65 -10.14
N GLY A 113 13.23 -3.62 -9.92
CA GLY A 113 14.67 -3.35 -9.88
C GLY A 113 14.98 -2.36 -8.76
N VAL A 114 15.55 -1.19 -9.11
CA VAL A 114 15.92 -0.16 -8.14
C VAL A 114 14.93 1.00 -7.99
N VAL A 115 13.82 0.98 -8.74
CA VAL A 115 12.80 2.03 -8.70
C VAL A 115 11.51 1.54 -8.03
N LEU A 116 10.69 2.49 -7.58
CA LEU A 116 9.31 2.23 -7.17
C LEU A 116 8.38 2.28 -8.38
N ILE A 117 7.39 1.42 -8.39
CA ILE A 117 6.32 1.45 -9.39
C ILE A 117 4.94 1.46 -8.72
N GLY A 118 3.97 2.03 -9.43
CA GLY A 118 2.55 1.86 -9.15
C GLY A 118 1.95 0.77 -10.04
N ASP A 119 1.24 -0.18 -9.46
CA ASP A 119 0.59 -1.27 -10.20
C ASP A 119 -0.90 -1.39 -9.82
N PRO A 120 -1.77 -0.57 -10.44
CA PRO A 120 -3.19 -0.53 -10.13
C PRO A 120 -3.90 -1.80 -10.61
N ALA A 121 -4.71 -2.40 -9.74
CA ALA A 121 -5.53 -3.56 -10.08
C ALA A 121 -6.99 -3.38 -9.64
N SER A 122 -7.91 -3.77 -10.52
CA SER A 122 -9.31 -3.98 -10.20
C SER A 122 -9.56 -5.47 -9.98
N CYS A 123 -10.54 -5.79 -9.16
CA CYS A 123 -11.14 -7.12 -9.11
C CYS A 123 -12.66 -7.06 -9.28
N VAL A 124 -13.13 -6.00 -9.93
CA VAL A 124 -14.54 -5.73 -10.14
C VAL A 124 -14.86 -5.79 -11.62
N THR A 125 -15.83 -6.60 -12.00
CA THR A 125 -16.44 -6.60 -13.33
C THR A 125 -17.90 -6.17 -13.22
N GLY A 126 -18.24 -5.03 -13.83
CA GLY A 126 -19.55 -4.42 -13.63
C GLY A 126 -19.73 -4.04 -12.16
N GLY A 127 -20.73 -4.61 -11.48
CA GLY A 127 -21.00 -4.38 -10.06
C GLY A 127 -20.61 -5.54 -9.15
N MET A 128 -19.81 -6.50 -9.62
CA MET A 128 -19.48 -7.72 -8.87
C MET A 128 -17.98 -7.81 -8.61
N VAL A 129 -17.60 -8.17 -7.39
CA VAL A 129 -16.21 -8.48 -7.02
C VAL A 129 -15.95 -9.95 -7.32
N ASN A 130 -14.92 -10.23 -8.12
CA ASN A 130 -14.56 -11.58 -8.54
C ASN A 130 -13.54 -12.26 -7.61
N CYS A 131 -12.71 -11.47 -6.92
CA CYS A 131 -11.67 -11.99 -6.03
C CYS A 131 -12.27 -12.71 -4.84
N VAL A 132 -11.64 -13.83 -4.47
CA VAL A 132 -11.94 -14.55 -3.23
C VAL A 132 -10.68 -14.59 -2.36
N GLY A 133 -10.75 -13.89 -1.23
CA GLY A 133 -9.66 -13.79 -0.29
C GLY A 133 -8.57 -12.79 -0.69
N TYR A 134 -7.47 -12.83 0.07
CA TYR A 134 -6.39 -11.84 -0.01
C TYR A 134 -5.40 -12.16 -1.15
N ASN A 135 -5.06 -11.16 -1.97
CA ASN A 135 -4.14 -11.28 -3.10
C ASN A 135 -4.53 -12.40 -4.08
N ASP A 136 -5.80 -12.47 -4.47
CA ASP A 136 -6.26 -13.36 -5.53
C ASP A 136 -5.81 -12.85 -6.91
N PHE A 137 -4.48 -12.92 -7.15
CA PHE A 137 -3.82 -12.36 -8.33
C PHE A 137 -4.32 -12.95 -9.65
N GLU A 138 -4.89 -14.15 -9.62
CA GLU A 138 -5.46 -14.80 -10.81
C GLU A 138 -6.75 -14.12 -11.29
N GLN A 139 -7.47 -13.42 -10.39
CA GLN A 139 -8.72 -12.70 -10.70
C GLN A 139 -8.52 -11.19 -10.91
N LEU A 140 -7.30 -10.68 -10.71
CA LEU A 140 -7.03 -9.25 -10.88
C LEU A 140 -6.97 -8.86 -12.35
N ASP A 141 -7.69 -7.78 -12.67
CA ASP A 141 -7.53 -7.02 -13.89
C ASP A 141 -6.53 -5.88 -13.64
N TRP A 142 -5.31 -6.02 -14.18
CA TRP A 142 -4.27 -5.00 -14.08
C TRP A 142 -4.60 -3.81 -14.99
N LEU A 143 -4.64 -2.61 -14.40
CA LEU A 143 -5.12 -1.38 -15.05
C LEU A 143 -4.01 -0.53 -15.65
N GLY A 144 -2.75 -0.95 -15.52
CA GLY A 144 -1.60 -0.22 -16.05
C GLY A 144 -0.36 -0.44 -15.22
N TRP A 145 0.72 0.26 -15.56
CA TRP A 145 2.01 0.13 -14.91
C TRP A 145 2.72 1.49 -14.88
N LEU A 146 2.87 2.06 -13.69
CA LEU A 146 3.43 3.39 -13.46
C LEU A 146 4.89 3.25 -13.01
N VAL A 147 5.86 3.68 -13.81
CA VAL A 147 7.29 3.55 -13.47
C VAL A 147 7.82 4.86 -12.89
N GLY A 148 8.33 4.80 -11.66
CA GLY A 148 9.04 5.92 -11.05
C GLY A 148 10.40 6.17 -11.69
N VAL A 149 10.95 7.35 -11.46
CA VAL A 149 12.24 7.81 -11.98
C VAL A 149 13.32 7.79 -10.90
N THR A 150 12.94 7.92 -9.63
CA THR A 150 13.88 7.90 -8.51
C THR A 150 14.28 6.47 -8.17
N GLU A 151 15.59 6.19 -8.25
CA GLU A 151 16.20 4.91 -7.88
C GLU A 151 16.32 4.75 -6.34
N ILE A 152 15.18 4.81 -5.65
CA ILE A 152 15.05 4.77 -4.17
C ILE A 152 15.62 3.49 -3.52
N PHE A 153 15.81 2.42 -4.31
CA PHE A 153 16.38 1.16 -3.86
C PHE A 153 17.82 0.96 -4.33
N SER A 154 18.48 1.99 -4.89
CA SER A 154 19.88 1.91 -5.30
C SER A 154 20.84 2.02 -4.12
N ALA A 155 22.03 1.46 -4.29
CA ALA A 155 23.15 1.59 -3.35
C ALA A 155 23.56 3.05 -3.15
N VAL A 156 23.44 3.87 -4.20
CA VAL A 156 23.75 5.31 -4.17
C VAL A 156 22.75 6.07 -3.30
N ASP A 157 21.46 5.69 -3.32
CA ASP A 157 20.41 6.30 -2.50
C ASP A 157 20.41 5.86 -1.04
N SER A 158 21.08 4.74 -0.77
CA SER A 158 21.08 4.10 0.55
C SER A 158 21.56 5.03 1.67
N GLY A 159 21.02 4.83 2.87
CA GLY A 159 21.32 5.66 4.04
C GLY A 159 20.51 6.94 4.15
N GLN A 160 19.74 7.32 3.12
CA GLN A 160 18.87 8.49 3.13
C GLN A 160 17.42 8.13 3.46
N TRP A 161 16.74 9.03 4.18
CA TRP A 161 15.28 8.94 4.33
C TRP A 161 14.62 9.56 3.11
N ARG A 162 13.67 8.82 2.52
CA ARG A 162 12.84 9.25 1.39
C ARG A 162 11.38 9.29 1.82
N CYS A 163 10.68 10.36 1.48
CA CYS A 163 9.24 10.50 1.73
C CYS A 163 8.47 9.97 0.52
N VAL A 164 7.84 8.81 0.67
CA VAL A 164 6.97 8.21 -0.34
C VAL A 164 5.53 8.60 -0.03
N GLU A 165 4.83 9.09 -1.05
CA GLU A 165 3.42 9.47 -0.97
C GLU A 165 2.65 8.79 -2.10
N GLY A 166 1.49 8.24 -1.79
CA GLY A 166 0.56 7.71 -2.79
C GLY A 166 -0.80 8.38 -2.65
N HIS A 167 -1.49 8.48 -3.78
CA HIS A 167 -2.83 9.04 -3.86
C HIS A 167 -3.66 8.21 -4.84
N VAL A 168 -4.87 7.83 -4.41
CA VAL A 168 -5.81 7.11 -5.25
C VAL A 168 -7.18 7.76 -5.18
N VAL A 169 -7.84 7.84 -6.34
CA VAL A 169 -9.24 8.23 -6.49
C VAL A 169 -9.96 7.11 -7.22
N LEU A 170 -10.97 6.51 -6.57
CA LEU A 170 -11.89 5.58 -7.21
C LEU A 170 -12.66 6.30 -8.31
N ASN A 171 -12.98 5.58 -9.37
CA ASN A 171 -13.76 6.13 -10.45
C ASN A 171 -15.23 6.36 -10.06
N THR A 172 -15.88 7.31 -10.73
CA THR A 172 -17.33 7.46 -10.73
C THR A 172 -17.95 6.15 -11.23
N PRO A 173 -18.96 5.57 -10.55
CA PRO A 173 -19.52 4.29 -10.95
C PRO A 173 -19.96 4.24 -12.42
N GLY A 174 -19.35 3.34 -13.20
CA GLY A 174 -19.61 3.14 -14.63
C GLY A 174 -18.83 4.05 -15.58
N VAL A 175 -17.93 4.87 -15.06
CA VAL A 175 -17.05 5.77 -15.84
C VAL A 175 -15.60 5.43 -15.49
N SER A 176 -14.68 5.46 -16.45
CA SER A 176 -13.25 5.26 -16.21
C SER A 176 -12.58 6.63 -16.02
N ASP A 177 -12.75 7.25 -14.86
CA ASP A 177 -12.20 8.57 -14.50
C ASP A 177 -11.36 8.53 -13.20
N GLY A 178 -10.98 7.33 -12.74
CA GLY A 178 -10.17 7.13 -11.55
C GLY A 178 -8.71 7.55 -11.76
N VAL A 179 -8.01 7.77 -10.63
CA VAL A 179 -6.63 8.27 -10.62
C VAL A 179 -5.75 7.39 -9.72
N PHE A 180 -4.51 7.17 -10.14
CA PHE A 180 -3.42 6.72 -9.29
C PHE A 180 -2.18 7.57 -9.52
N GLU A 181 -1.54 8.04 -8.47
CA GLU A 181 -0.28 8.76 -8.57
C GLU A 181 0.57 8.59 -7.31
N PHE A 182 1.87 8.82 -7.46
CA PHE A 182 2.80 8.80 -6.34
C PHE A 182 3.96 9.79 -6.50
N TRP A 183 4.55 10.15 -5.36
CA TRP A 183 5.65 11.10 -5.26
C TRP A 183 6.77 10.54 -4.37
N ILE A 184 7.99 10.99 -4.65
CA ILE A 184 9.14 10.83 -3.77
C ILE A 184 9.70 12.21 -3.45
N ASP A 185 9.78 12.56 -2.17
CA ASP A 185 10.24 13.85 -1.67
C ASP A 185 9.54 15.06 -2.30
N GLY A 186 8.23 14.89 -2.56
CA GLY A 186 7.37 15.90 -3.18
C GLY A 186 7.55 16.04 -4.70
N GLN A 187 8.42 15.26 -5.34
CA GLN A 187 8.54 15.18 -6.79
C GLN A 187 7.58 14.13 -7.34
N ALA A 188 6.80 14.48 -8.37
CA ALA A 188 5.89 13.55 -9.01
C ALA A 188 6.69 12.48 -9.76
N GLU A 189 6.45 11.22 -9.45
CA GLU A 189 7.16 10.09 -10.04
C GLU A 189 6.38 9.52 -11.22
N ALA A 190 5.09 9.26 -11.03
CA ALA A 190 4.21 8.79 -12.07
C ALA A 190 2.74 9.06 -11.74
N VAL A 191 1.93 9.15 -12.78
CA VAL A 191 0.48 9.39 -12.73
C VAL A 191 -0.20 8.49 -13.76
N ALA A 192 -1.34 7.91 -13.40
CA ALA A 192 -2.28 7.27 -14.29
C ALA A 192 -3.68 7.84 -14.03
N THR A 193 -4.35 8.18 -15.12
CA THR A 193 -5.74 8.64 -15.13
C THR A 193 -6.59 7.65 -15.91
N ASP A 194 -7.89 7.91 -15.96
CA ASP A 194 -8.87 7.13 -16.72
C ASP A 194 -8.93 5.66 -16.26
N LEU A 195 -8.65 5.40 -14.98
CA LEU A 195 -8.67 4.06 -14.38
C LEU A 195 -10.10 3.65 -14.04
N ASP A 196 -10.46 2.40 -14.33
CA ASP A 196 -11.70 1.79 -13.83
C ASP A 196 -11.38 0.82 -12.68
N TRP A 197 -11.39 1.35 -11.46
CA TRP A 197 -11.10 0.62 -10.23
C TRP A 197 -12.24 -0.29 -9.78
N ARG A 198 -13.49 0.13 -10.02
CA ARG A 198 -14.65 -0.47 -9.36
C ARG A 198 -15.85 -0.70 -10.26
N GLY A 199 -15.75 -0.51 -11.57
CA GLY A 199 -16.90 -0.61 -12.48
C GLY A 199 -18.07 0.21 -11.93
N THR A 200 -19.20 -0.45 -11.65
CA THR A 200 -20.40 0.13 -11.02
C THR A 200 -20.58 -0.27 -9.55
N TYR A 201 -19.60 -0.91 -8.92
CA TYR A 201 -19.68 -1.35 -7.53
C TYR A 201 -19.64 -0.17 -6.56
N THR A 202 -20.48 -0.19 -5.53
CA THR A 202 -20.61 0.90 -4.56
C THR A 202 -20.77 0.45 -3.11
N ASP A 203 -20.66 -0.85 -2.82
CA ASP A 203 -20.97 -1.33 -1.47
C ASP A 203 -19.90 -0.94 -0.44
N TYR A 204 -18.64 -0.76 -0.87
CA TYR A 204 -17.54 -0.26 -0.04
C TYR A 204 -16.64 0.70 -0.82
N GLY A 205 -16.02 1.65 -0.10
CA GLY A 205 -14.88 2.43 -0.58
C GLY A 205 -13.53 1.81 -0.20
N ILE A 206 -12.46 2.57 -0.37
CA ILE A 206 -11.11 2.22 0.10
C ILE A 206 -11.12 2.18 1.63
N ASN A 207 -10.55 1.15 2.23
CA ASN A 207 -10.71 0.89 3.66
C ASN A 207 -9.53 0.17 4.36
N ALA A 208 -8.40 -0.03 3.65
CA ALA A 208 -7.16 -0.55 4.21
C ALA A 208 -5.91 -0.09 3.46
#